data_AF-A0A8S2NXL5-F1
#
_entry.id   AF-A0A8S2NXL5-F1
#
_cell.length_a   1.000
_cell.length_b   1.000
_cell.length_c   1.000
_cell.angle_alpha   90.00
_cell.angle_beta   90.00
_cell.angle_gamma   90.00
#
_symmetry.space_group_name_H-M   'P 1'
#
loop_
_entity.id
_entity.type
_entity.pdbx_description
1 polymer ?
#
loop_
_entity_poly.entity_id
_entity_poly.type
_entity_poly.pdbx_seq_one_letter_code
_entity_poly.pdbx_strand_id
1 'polypeptide(L)'
;MSRATKRKAVNPIKEQNPSTVFQEHVVKNLGPHNALVSEYEYEHKEKPTPCWKKDMNIPQWLLITLVSLGIVVFTAFALFAAVVTLKKETNGGPCTSNSDCRQDLGLMCNNYRCGCAYSHFWSDTYQVCERRRMINRTCVNDSMCDALGNLQCSNVTLSSGAIQLQCQCQSAMSWNGYACAYQGLYNASCTQDSNCDTTRYLYCNFVVGGYCR
;
A
#
# COMPACT_ATOMS: atom_id res chain seq x y z
N MET A 1 5.11 41.86 10.24
CA MET A 1 6.48 41.33 10.35
C MET A 1 6.49 39.91 9.80
N SER A 2 6.87 39.74 8.54
CA SER A 2 6.76 38.47 7.81
C SER A 2 8.14 37.79 7.75
N ARG A 3 8.28 36.61 8.35
CA ARG A 3 9.54 35.83 8.31
C ARG A 3 9.50 34.89 7.11
N ALA A 4 10.31 35.20 6.11
CA ALA A 4 10.59 34.33 4.97
C ALA A 4 11.62 33.27 5.35
N THR A 5 11.24 31.99 5.25
CA THR A 5 12.13 30.85 5.51
C THR A 5 12.75 30.38 4.20
N LYS A 6 14.06 30.64 4.00
CA LYS A 6 14.86 30.11 2.89
C LYS A 6 15.00 28.58 3.02
N ARG A 7 14.51 27.83 2.03
CA ARG A 7 14.82 26.40 1.88
C ARG A 7 16.17 26.25 1.17
N LYS A 8 17.10 25.51 1.78
CA LYS A 8 18.36 25.07 1.17
C LYS A 8 18.07 24.02 0.11
N ALA A 9 18.68 24.17 -1.06
CA ALA A 9 18.68 23.17 -2.13
C ALA A 9 19.47 21.93 -1.69
N VAL A 10 18.86 20.76 -1.82
CA VAL A 10 19.49 19.46 -1.63
C VAL A 10 20.03 19.02 -2.99
N ASN A 11 21.33 18.70 -3.05
CA ASN A 11 21.99 18.20 -4.26
C ASN A 11 21.50 16.80 -4.63
N PRO A 12 21.43 16.46 -5.93
CA PRO A 12 21.09 15.12 -6.38
C PRO A 12 22.24 14.13 -6.10
N ILE A 13 21.89 13.02 -5.46
CA ILE A 13 22.76 11.87 -5.26
C ILE A 13 22.87 11.15 -6.60
N LYS A 14 24.08 11.06 -7.15
CA LYS A 14 24.36 10.22 -8.33
C LYS A 14 24.33 8.75 -7.91
N GLU A 15 23.48 8.01 -8.61
CA GLU A 15 23.33 6.57 -8.53
C GLU A 15 24.59 5.88 -9.07
N GLN A 16 25.34 5.21 -8.19
CA GLN A 16 26.48 4.38 -8.55
C GLN A 16 26.01 2.96 -8.82
N ASN A 17 26.30 2.49 -10.03
CA ASN A 17 26.01 1.16 -10.54
C ASN A 17 26.92 0.10 -9.87
N PRO A 18 26.40 -0.90 -9.13
CA PRO A 18 27.21 -1.78 -8.28
C PRO A 18 27.89 -2.97 -8.99
N SER A 19 27.96 -3.00 -10.33
CA SER A 19 28.40 -4.21 -11.07
C SER A 19 29.86 -4.26 -11.51
N THR A 20 30.76 -3.40 -11.02
CA THR A 20 32.16 -3.35 -11.52
C THR A 20 33.28 -3.49 -10.47
N VAL A 21 32.98 -3.83 -9.21
CA VAL A 21 33.99 -3.83 -8.12
C VAL A 21 34.62 -5.21 -7.82
N PHE A 22 34.29 -6.27 -8.55
CA PHE A 22 34.68 -7.65 -8.17
C PHE A 22 35.77 -8.33 -9.02
N GLN A 23 36.63 -7.58 -9.72
CA GLN A 23 37.70 -8.18 -10.55
C GLN A 23 39.13 -7.65 -10.29
N GLU A 24 39.38 -6.86 -9.24
CA GLU A 24 40.71 -6.23 -9.08
C GLU A 24 41.48 -6.58 -7.79
N HIS A 25 41.14 -7.67 -7.09
CA HIS A 25 41.74 -7.95 -5.77
C HIS A 25 42.23 -9.38 -5.49
N VAL A 26 42.54 -10.19 -6.50
CA VAL A 26 43.11 -11.54 -6.28
C VAL A 26 44.35 -11.83 -7.15
N VAL A 27 45.19 -10.83 -7.44
CA VAL A 27 46.50 -11.05 -8.10
C VAL A 27 47.62 -10.27 -7.40
N LYS A 28 47.73 -10.37 -6.07
CA LYS A 28 48.86 -9.76 -5.33
C LYS A 28 49.59 -10.66 -4.33
N ASN A 29 49.26 -11.97 -4.25
CA ASN A 29 49.84 -12.86 -3.22
C ASN A 29 50.47 -14.15 -3.78
N LEU A 30 51.20 -14.08 -4.89
CA LEU A 30 52.04 -15.21 -5.32
C LEU A 30 53.51 -14.82 -5.13
N GLY A 31 54.10 -15.39 -4.09
CA GLY A 31 55.48 -15.21 -3.68
C GLY A 31 56.50 -15.90 -4.60
N PRO A 32 57.80 -15.69 -4.33
CA PRO A 32 58.87 -15.98 -5.27
C PRO A 32 59.40 -17.39 -5.06
N HIS A 33 58.83 -18.38 -5.72
CA HIS A 33 59.46 -19.69 -5.85
C HIS A 33 59.34 -20.20 -7.28
N ASN A 34 60.46 -20.06 -8.00
CA ASN A 34 60.99 -20.96 -9.02
C ASN A 34 59.96 -21.83 -9.76
N ALA A 35 59.20 -21.22 -10.67
CA ALA A 35 58.55 -21.96 -11.74
C ALA A 35 59.50 -21.95 -12.94
N LEU A 36 60.16 -23.08 -13.19
CA LEU A 36 60.84 -23.36 -14.45
C LEU A 36 59.79 -23.29 -15.55
N VAL A 37 59.79 -22.18 -16.28
CA VAL A 37 58.98 -22.00 -17.48
C VAL A 37 59.61 -22.85 -18.58
N SER A 38 59.06 -24.05 -18.80
CA SER A 38 59.35 -24.81 -20.02
C SER A 38 58.58 -24.17 -21.16
N GLU A 39 59.30 -23.46 -22.03
CA GLU A 39 58.80 -22.94 -23.29
C GLU A 39 58.51 -24.14 -24.19
N TYR A 40 57.24 -24.54 -24.28
CA TYR A 40 56.81 -25.53 -25.27
C TYR A 40 56.36 -24.78 -26.52
N GLU A 41 57.08 -25.00 -27.61
CA GLU A 41 56.78 -24.44 -28.92
C GLU A 41 55.52 -25.12 -29.46
N TYR A 42 54.37 -24.44 -29.34
CA TYR A 42 53.09 -24.92 -29.90
C TYR A 42 53.12 -24.73 -31.41
N GLU A 43 53.34 -25.80 -32.17
CA GLU A 43 53.01 -25.81 -33.58
C GLU A 43 51.50 -25.54 -33.76
N HIS A 44 51.18 -24.35 -34.27
CA HIS A 44 49.84 -23.99 -34.71
C HIS A 44 49.46 -24.87 -35.91
N LYS A 45 48.80 -26.00 -35.65
CA LYS A 45 48.04 -26.68 -36.70
C LYS A 45 46.81 -25.84 -37.00
N GLU A 46 46.89 -25.08 -38.08
CA GLU A 46 45.77 -24.35 -38.67
C GLU A 46 44.60 -25.34 -38.86
N LYS A 47 43.57 -25.20 -38.03
CA LYS A 47 42.34 -25.98 -38.18
C LYS A 47 41.71 -25.57 -39.51
N PRO A 48 41.36 -26.53 -40.39
CA PRO A 48 40.74 -26.21 -41.66
C PRO A 48 39.47 -25.39 -41.40
N THR A 49 39.45 -24.19 -41.96
CA THR A 49 38.29 -23.31 -41.95
C THR A 49 37.16 -24.03 -42.67
N PRO A 50 35.98 -24.23 -42.04
CA PRO A 50 34.85 -24.81 -42.73
C PRO A 50 34.43 -23.85 -43.84
N CYS A 51 34.67 -24.26 -45.09
CA CYS A 51 34.19 -23.58 -46.28
C CYS A 51 32.66 -23.70 -46.32
N TRP A 52 31.97 -22.70 -45.79
CA TRP A 52 30.52 -22.57 -45.94
C TRP A 52 30.20 -22.35 -47.42
N LYS A 53 29.73 -23.40 -48.08
CA LYS A 53 29.19 -23.34 -49.44
C LYS A 53 27.98 -22.40 -49.44
N LYS A 54 28.05 -21.34 -50.24
CA LYS A 54 27.24 -20.12 -50.10
C LYS A 54 25.90 -20.12 -50.84
N ASP A 55 25.34 -21.29 -51.16
CA ASP A 55 24.14 -21.39 -52.01
C ASP A 55 22.97 -22.05 -51.26
N MET A 56 22.55 -21.44 -50.16
CA MET A 56 21.32 -21.84 -49.47
C MET A 56 20.15 -21.06 -50.08
N ASN A 57 19.55 -21.62 -51.13
CA ASN A 57 18.38 -21.02 -51.79
C ASN A 57 17.13 -21.30 -50.94
N ILE A 58 16.86 -20.44 -49.96
CA ILE A 58 15.71 -20.57 -49.08
C ILE A 58 14.44 -20.29 -49.89
N PRO A 59 13.47 -21.21 -49.93
CA PRO A 59 12.27 -21.01 -50.72
C PRO A 59 11.41 -19.89 -50.11
N GLN A 60 10.88 -19.03 -50.98
CA GLN A 60 10.20 -17.79 -50.60
C GLN A 60 8.99 -18.01 -49.68
N TRP A 61 8.32 -19.16 -49.78
CA TRP A 61 7.20 -19.52 -48.89
C TRP A 61 7.63 -19.71 -47.43
N LEU A 62 8.85 -20.20 -47.18
CA LEU A 62 9.39 -20.41 -45.84
C LEU A 62 9.68 -19.07 -45.14
N LEU A 63 10.13 -18.07 -45.91
CA LEU A 63 10.31 -16.72 -45.38
C LEU A 63 8.97 -16.11 -44.96
N ILE A 64 7.91 -16.30 -45.76
CA ILE A 64 6.58 -15.76 -45.45
C ILE A 64 6.01 -16.41 -44.18
N THR A 65 6.14 -17.73 -44.01
CA THR A 65 5.64 -18.43 -42.81
C THR A 65 6.40 -18.07 -41.55
N LEU A 66 7.72 -17.88 -41.63
CA LEU A 66 8.53 -17.43 -40.49
C LEU A 66 8.18 -15.99 -40.08
N VAL A 67 7.95 -15.11 -41.06
CA VAL A 67 7.55 -13.72 -40.79
C VAL A 67 6.16 -13.67 -40.15
N SER A 68 5.17 -14.41 -40.68
CA SER A 68 3.82 -14.42 -40.12
C SER A 68 3.77 -14.99 -38.70
N LEU A 69 4.50 -16.08 -38.43
CA LEU A 69 4.63 -16.64 -37.09
C LEU A 69 5.29 -15.62 -36.14
N GLY A 70 6.34 -14.93 -36.58
CA GLY A 70 7.00 -13.89 -35.81
C GLY A 70 6.06 -12.74 -35.41
N ILE A 71 5.21 -12.29 -36.33
CA ILE A 71 4.21 -11.23 -36.06
C ILE A 71 3.19 -11.70 -35.01
N VAL A 72 2.68 -12.93 -35.12
CA VAL A 72 1.71 -13.48 -34.16
C VAL A 72 2.32 -13.61 -32.76
N VAL A 73 3.56 -14.09 -32.65
CA VAL A 73 4.26 -14.20 -31.36
C VAL A 73 4.53 -12.83 -30.76
N PHE A 74 4.97 -11.86 -31.57
CA PHE A 74 5.27 -10.52 -31.09
C PHE A 74 4.02 -9.79 -30.59
N THR A 75 2.91 -9.90 -31.33
CA THR A 75 1.63 -9.30 -30.93
C THR A 75 1.07 -9.94 -29.67
N ALA A 76 1.15 -11.27 -29.53
CA ALA A 76 0.77 -11.96 -28.31
C ALA A 76 1.62 -11.55 -27.11
N PHE A 77 2.94 -11.40 -27.29
CA PHE A 77 3.84 -10.93 -26.24
C PHE A 77 3.55 -9.48 -25.82
N ALA A 78 3.29 -8.59 -26.78
CA ALA A 78 2.94 -7.20 -26.49
C ALA A 78 1.62 -7.08 -25.70
N LEU A 79 0.61 -7.87 -26.06
CA LEU A 79 -0.64 -7.95 -25.30
C LEU A 79 -0.42 -8.49 -23.89
N PHE A 80 0.38 -9.55 -23.74
CA PHE A 80 0.72 -10.11 -22.44
C PHE A 80 1.46 -9.09 -21.56
N ALA A 81 2.47 -8.42 -22.10
CA ALA A 81 3.22 -7.39 -21.40
C ALA A 81 2.32 -6.23 -20.93
N ALA A 82 1.40 -5.77 -21.78
CA ALA A 82 0.43 -4.73 -21.43
C ALA A 82 -0.49 -5.16 -20.25
N VAL A 83 -0.90 -6.42 -20.23
CA VAL A 83 -1.72 -6.97 -19.13
C VAL A 83 -0.93 -7.07 -17.82
N VAL A 84 0.33 -7.52 -17.89
CA VAL A 84 1.18 -7.65 -16.69
C VAL A 84 1.51 -6.29 -16.07
N THR A 85 1.62 -5.22 -16.88
CA THR A 85 1.89 -3.87 -16.36
C THR A 85 0.72 -3.21 -15.65
N LEU A 86 -0.48 -3.79 -15.67
CA LEU A 86 -1.68 -3.22 -15.02
C LEU A 86 -2.10 -3.99 -13.76
N LYS A 87 -1.18 -4.74 -13.13
CA LYS A 87 -1.49 -5.35 -11.84
C LYS A 87 -1.64 -4.27 -10.77
N LYS A 88 -2.88 -3.88 -10.51
CA LYS A 88 -3.25 -2.99 -9.40
C LYS A 88 -3.06 -3.70 -8.07
N GLU A 89 -2.54 -2.96 -7.11
CA GLU A 89 -2.25 -3.38 -5.74
C GLU A 89 -3.52 -3.49 -4.89
N THR A 90 -3.52 -4.47 -3.99
CA THR A 90 -4.59 -4.75 -3.03
C THR A 90 -4.37 -4.01 -1.70
N ASN A 91 -5.28 -4.20 -0.74
CA ASN A 91 -5.16 -3.58 0.58
C ASN A 91 -3.80 -3.86 1.24
N GLY A 92 -3.17 -2.81 1.76
CA GLY A 92 -1.83 -2.84 2.37
C GLY A 92 -0.65 -2.81 1.39
N GLY A 93 -0.88 -3.01 0.08
CA GLY A 93 0.16 -2.98 -0.95
C GLY A 93 0.80 -1.60 -1.11
N PRO A 94 2.05 -1.51 -1.60
CA PRO A 94 2.73 -0.24 -1.81
C PRO A 94 2.07 0.55 -2.95
N CYS A 95 2.09 1.88 -2.88
CA CYS A 95 1.59 2.72 -3.96
C CYS A 95 2.31 4.07 -4.00
N THR A 96 2.29 4.70 -5.17
CA THR A 96 2.73 6.08 -5.41
C THR A 96 1.56 6.99 -5.77
N SER A 97 0.51 6.42 -6.37
CA SER A 97 -0.66 7.14 -6.85
C SER A 97 -1.94 6.32 -6.66
N ASN A 98 -3.09 6.97 -6.72
CA ASN A 98 -4.39 6.28 -6.58
C ASN A 98 -4.66 5.26 -7.69
N SER A 99 -4.05 5.39 -8.87
CA SER A 99 -4.22 4.43 -9.98
C SER A 99 -3.52 3.10 -9.74
N ASP A 100 -2.54 3.08 -8.83
CA ASP A 100 -1.78 1.88 -8.47
C ASP A 100 -2.67 0.92 -7.66
N CYS A 101 -3.69 1.46 -6.97
CA CYS A 101 -4.59 0.68 -6.13
C CYS A 101 -5.83 0.18 -6.89
N ARG A 102 -6.39 -0.94 -6.42
CA ARG A 102 -7.69 -1.47 -6.88
C ARG A 102 -8.86 -0.57 -6.48
N GLN A 103 -9.08 0.48 -7.25
CA GLN A 103 -10.17 1.45 -7.07
C GLN A 103 -11.57 0.83 -7.16
N ASP A 104 -11.71 -0.28 -7.90
CA ASP A 104 -12.92 -1.09 -7.95
C ASP A 104 -13.31 -1.66 -6.59
N LEU A 105 -12.34 -1.81 -5.69
CA LEU A 105 -12.54 -2.24 -4.30
C LEU A 105 -12.63 -1.07 -3.31
N GLY A 106 -12.69 0.18 -3.80
CA GLY A 106 -12.70 1.39 -2.98
C GLY A 106 -11.35 1.75 -2.35
N LEU A 107 -10.25 1.14 -2.79
CA LEU A 107 -8.91 1.43 -2.30
C LEU A 107 -8.34 2.70 -2.95
N MET A 108 -7.59 3.46 -2.16
CA MET A 108 -6.84 4.64 -2.57
C MET A 108 -5.45 4.64 -1.96
N CYS A 109 -4.54 5.39 -2.56
CA CYS A 109 -3.17 5.48 -2.07
C CYS A 109 -3.10 6.49 -0.92
N ASN A 110 -2.80 5.99 0.28
CA ASN A 110 -2.66 6.79 1.48
C ASN A 110 -1.37 6.40 2.21
N ASN A 111 -0.49 7.37 2.47
CA ASN A 111 0.82 7.13 3.09
C ASN A 111 1.63 6.02 2.38
N TYR A 112 1.69 6.06 1.04
CA TYR A 112 2.38 5.10 0.19
C TYR A 112 1.87 3.66 0.28
N ARG A 113 0.65 3.45 0.80
CA ARG A 113 -0.03 2.16 0.82
C ARG A 113 -1.46 2.26 0.34
N CYS A 114 -1.91 1.22 -0.35
CA CYS A 114 -3.31 1.08 -0.72
C CYS A 114 -4.14 0.79 0.52
N GLY A 115 -5.14 1.60 0.78
CA GLY A 115 -6.06 1.44 1.89
C GLY A 115 -7.39 2.11 1.62
N CYS A 116 -8.34 1.92 2.52
CA CYS A 116 -9.64 2.56 2.39
C CYS A 116 -9.57 4.06 2.70
N ALA A 117 -10.52 4.82 2.14
CA ALA A 117 -10.76 6.20 2.56
C ALA A 117 -11.03 6.27 4.08
N TYR A 118 -10.80 7.43 4.70
CA TYR A 118 -10.96 7.60 6.15
C TYR A 118 -12.37 7.20 6.66
N SER A 119 -13.40 7.37 5.83
CA SER A 119 -14.80 7.06 6.12
C SER A 119 -15.17 5.59 5.91
N HIS A 120 -14.20 4.78 5.47
CA HIS A 120 -14.37 3.38 5.14
C HIS A 120 -13.39 2.53 5.96
N PHE A 121 -13.65 1.23 5.99
CA PHE A 121 -12.80 0.21 6.58
C PHE A 121 -12.68 -0.95 5.60
N TRP A 122 -11.61 -1.74 5.72
CA TRP A 122 -11.41 -2.91 4.89
C TRP A 122 -12.18 -4.09 5.45
N SER A 123 -13.05 -4.69 4.65
CA SER A 123 -13.83 -5.86 5.04
C SER A 123 -13.14 -7.13 4.53
N ASP A 124 -12.53 -7.92 5.43
CA ASP A 124 -11.87 -9.18 5.04
C ASP A 124 -12.85 -10.21 4.48
N THR A 125 -14.12 -10.16 4.88
CA THR A 125 -15.17 -11.06 4.39
C THR A 125 -15.49 -10.82 2.92
N TYR A 126 -15.57 -9.56 2.50
CA TYR A 126 -15.97 -9.18 1.14
C TYR A 126 -14.80 -8.70 0.27
N GLN A 127 -13.61 -8.55 0.86
CA GLN A 127 -12.40 -8.04 0.21
C GLN A 127 -12.64 -6.68 -0.48
N VAL A 128 -13.38 -5.79 0.18
CA VAL A 128 -13.78 -4.47 -0.33
C VAL A 128 -13.78 -3.44 0.80
N CYS A 129 -13.58 -2.17 0.46
CA CYS A 129 -13.78 -1.07 1.39
C CYS A 129 -15.27 -0.81 1.62
N GLU A 130 -15.71 -1.02 2.86
CA GLU A 130 -17.09 -0.75 3.28
C GLU A 130 -17.14 0.53 4.11
N ARG A 131 -18.29 1.21 4.11
CA ARG A 131 -18.48 2.41 4.93
C ARG A 131 -18.41 2.05 6.41
N ARG A 132 -17.71 2.87 7.20
CA ARG A 132 -17.69 2.74 8.67
C ARG A 132 -19.10 2.83 9.24
N ARG A 133 -19.31 2.07 10.31
CA ARG A 133 -20.59 1.85 10.99
C ARG A 133 -20.84 2.98 11.98
N MET A 134 -22.09 3.43 12.02
CA MET A 134 -22.57 4.45 12.97
C MET A 134 -22.87 3.82 14.33
N ILE A 135 -23.23 4.66 15.31
CA ILE A 135 -23.60 4.23 16.66
C ILE A 135 -24.69 3.13 16.67
N ASN A 136 -24.63 2.23 17.64
CA ASN A 136 -25.54 1.09 17.85
C ASN A 136 -25.54 0.03 16.72
N ARG A 137 -24.61 0.12 15.76
CA ARG A 137 -24.40 -0.93 14.76
C ARG A 137 -23.42 -1.95 15.28
N THR A 138 -23.64 -3.21 14.94
CA THR A 138 -22.75 -4.30 15.35
C THR A 138 -21.33 -4.05 14.83
N CYS A 139 -20.31 -4.62 15.45
CA CYS A 139 -18.92 -4.51 14.99
C CYS A 139 -18.12 -5.73 15.44
N VAL A 140 -16.92 -5.89 14.87
CA VAL A 140 -15.95 -6.92 15.29
C VAL A 140 -14.72 -6.27 15.91
N ASN A 141 -14.33 -5.10 15.42
CA ASN A 141 -13.22 -4.30 15.92
C ASN A 141 -13.47 -2.80 15.67
N ASP A 142 -12.62 -1.94 16.25
CA ASP A 142 -12.74 -0.48 16.18
C ASP A 142 -12.63 0.07 14.77
N SER A 143 -11.92 -0.61 13.86
CA SER A 143 -11.74 -0.13 12.50
C SER A 143 -13.07 -0.03 11.75
N MET A 144 -14.06 -0.85 12.13
CA MET A 144 -15.40 -0.84 11.53
C MET A 144 -16.24 0.35 11.97
N CYS A 145 -15.88 1.04 13.06
CA CYS A 145 -16.66 2.15 13.61
C CYS A 145 -16.20 3.49 13.06
N ASP A 146 -17.10 4.48 13.03
CA ASP A 146 -16.79 5.81 12.53
C ASP A 146 -15.74 6.51 13.40
N ALA A 147 -14.53 6.65 12.86
CA ALA A 147 -13.42 7.32 13.54
C ALA A 147 -13.61 8.83 13.64
N LEU A 148 -14.36 9.47 12.73
CA LEU A 148 -14.66 10.90 12.89
C LEU A 148 -15.62 11.15 14.05
N GLY A 149 -16.52 10.20 14.27
CA GLY A 149 -17.45 10.21 15.39
C GLY A 149 -16.84 9.79 16.72
N ASN A 150 -15.52 9.50 16.79
CA ASN A 150 -14.85 8.94 17.97
C ASN A 150 -15.56 7.67 18.52
N LEU A 151 -16.14 6.86 17.64
CA LEU A 151 -16.77 5.60 18.02
C LEU A 151 -15.74 4.48 18.13
N GLN A 152 -15.95 3.60 19.11
CA GLN A 152 -15.18 2.37 19.33
C GLN A 152 -16.11 1.16 19.38
N CYS A 153 -15.58 -0.01 19.10
CA CYS A 153 -16.32 -1.27 19.18
C CYS A 153 -16.34 -1.75 20.64
N SER A 154 -17.52 -1.75 21.26
CA SER A 154 -17.67 -2.07 22.69
C SER A 154 -18.79 -3.05 22.94
N ASN A 155 -18.67 -3.79 24.04
CA ASN A 155 -19.68 -4.74 24.50
C ASN A 155 -20.91 -3.98 25.01
N VAL A 156 -22.07 -4.31 24.45
CA VAL A 156 -23.38 -3.79 24.87
C VAL A 156 -24.25 -4.96 25.33
N THR A 157 -24.87 -4.83 26.50
CA THR A 157 -25.84 -5.81 27.01
C THR A 157 -27.21 -5.49 26.46
N LEU A 158 -27.77 -6.40 25.68
CA LEU A 158 -29.11 -6.30 25.10
C LEU A 158 -30.19 -6.58 26.16
N SER A 159 -31.44 -6.21 25.88
CA SER A 159 -32.59 -6.51 26.76
C SER A 159 -32.81 -8.00 26.98
N SER A 160 -32.32 -8.85 26.07
CA SER A 160 -32.31 -10.31 26.21
C SER A 160 -31.24 -10.83 27.19
N GLY A 161 -30.38 -9.96 27.72
CA GLY A 161 -29.20 -10.33 28.52
C GLY A 161 -27.99 -10.76 27.68
N ALA A 162 -28.12 -10.85 26.35
CA ALA A 162 -27.00 -11.19 25.48
C ALA A 162 -26.01 -10.02 25.36
N ILE A 163 -24.71 -10.33 25.29
CA ILE A 163 -23.65 -9.37 25.03
C ILE A 163 -23.39 -9.32 23.53
N GLN A 164 -23.41 -8.12 22.94
CA GLN A 164 -23.09 -7.90 21.54
C GLN A 164 -22.11 -6.73 21.37
N LEU A 165 -21.12 -6.91 20.50
CA LEU A 165 -20.22 -5.84 20.10
C LEU A 165 -20.96 -4.85 19.19
N GLN A 166 -21.01 -3.59 19.60
CA GLN A 166 -21.58 -2.49 18.82
C GLN A 166 -20.66 -1.27 18.86
N CYS A 167 -20.75 -0.43 17.82
CA CYS A 167 -20.10 0.87 17.80
C CYS A 167 -20.76 1.78 18.84
N GLN A 168 -19.99 2.18 19.83
CA GLN A 168 -20.40 3.00 20.96
C GLN A 168 -19.38 4.09 21.22
N CYS A 169 -19.78 5.11 21.96
CA CYS A 169 -18.84 6.07 22.51
C CYS A 169 -17.94 5.42 23.56
N GLN A 170 -16.74 5.98 23.75
CA GLN A 170 -15.89 5.59 24.85
C GLN A 170 -16.59 5.83 26.20
N SER A 171 -16.18 5.09 27.24
CA SER A 171 -16.72 5.33 28.58
C SER A 171 -16.53 6.79 28.99
N ALA A 172 -17.57 7.40 29.60
CA ALA A 172 -17.68 8.83 29.91
C ALA A 172 -17.94 9.80 28.74
N MET A 173 -18.14 9.28 27.52
CA MET A 173 -18.60 10.07 26.38
C MET A 173 -20.04 9.70 25.99
N SER A 174 -20.74 10.66 25.40
CA SER A 174 -22.07 10.47 24.85
C SER A 174 -22.17 10.95 23.41
N TRP A 175 -23.12 10.36 22.68
CA TRP A 175 -23.42 10.77 21.32
C TRP A 175 -24.25 12.03 21.32
N ASN A 176 -23.74 13.09 20.69
CA ASN A 176 -24.43 14.38 20.55
C ASN A 176 -25.21 14.53 19.23
N GLY A 177 -25.36 13.44 18.45
CA GLY A 177 -25.99 13.46 17.13
C GLY A 177 -24.99 13.43 15.95
N TYR A 178 -23.74 13.83 16.19
CA TYR A 178 -22.69 13.87 15.15
C TYR A 178 -21.37 13.19 15.57
N ALA A 179 -20.98 13.30 16.84
CA ALA A 179 -19.77 12.68 17.37
C ALA A 179 -19.91 12.33 18.86
N CYS A 180 -19.04 11.45 19.35
CA CYS A 180 -18.85 11.23 20.77
C CYS A 180 -18.10 12.39 21.39
N ALA A 181 -18.71 13.01 22.39
CA ALA A 181 -18.15 14.10 23.17
C ALA A 181 -18.23 13.77 24.66
N TYR A 182 -17.33 14.35 25.44
CA TYR A 182 -17.40 14.23 26.89
C TYR A 182 -18.72 14.78 27.41
N GLN A 183 -19.30 14.05 28.36
CA GLN A 183 -20.46 14.52 29.09
C GLN A 183 -20.07 15.74 29.95
N GLY A 184 -20.89 16.77 29.89
CA GLY A 184 -20.79 17.99 30.66
C GLY A 184 -20.98 17.73 32.15
N LEU A 185 -20.09 18.32 32.94
CA LEU A 185 -20.19 18.37 34.39
C LEU A 185 -21.22 19.42 34.83
N TYR A 186 -21.44 19.55 36.14
CA TYR A 186 -22.36 20.55 36.69
C TYR A 186 -22.05 21.96 36.14
N ASN A 187 -23.09 22.68 35.73
CA ASN A 187 -23.06 23.97 35.02
C ASN A 187 -22.44 23.96 33.60
N ALA A 188 -22.08 22.81 33.02
CA ALA A 188 -21.73 22.75 31.60
C ALA A 188 -22.97 23.03 30.73
N SER A 189 -22.79 23.74 29.61
CA SER A 189 -23.87 23.97 28.65
C SER A 189 -24.32 22.67 28.00
N CYS A 190 -25.62 22.48 27.83
CA CYS A 190 -26.21 21.29 27.23
C CYS A 190 -27.42 21.66 26.35
N THR A 191 -27.73 20.81 25.37
CA THR A 191 -28.94 20.93 24.54
C THR A 191 -29.88 19.74 24.71
N GLN A 192 -29.43 18.68 25.35
CA GLN A 192 -30.17 17.45 25.63
C GLN A 192 -29.51 16.71 26.81
N ASP A 193 -30.26 15.86 27.51
CA ASP A 193 -29.78 15.15 28.72
C ASP A 193 -28.54 14.30 28.47
N SER A 194 -28.39 13.75 27.26
CA SER A 194 -27.20 12.95 26.92
C SER A 194 -25.91 13.75 26.99
N ASN A 195 -25.96 15.10 26.89
CA ASN A 195 -24.79 15.94 27.04
C ASN A 195 -24.31 16.07 28.49
N CYS A 196 -25.03 15.56 29.49
CA CYS A 196 -24.68 15.69 30.90
C CYS A 196 -24.18 14.37 31.49
N ASP A 197 -23.33 14.46 32.52
CA ASP A 197 -22.76 13.28 33.18
C ASP A 197 -23.84 12.55 34.00
N THR A 198 -24.38 11.48 33.42
CA THR A 198 -25.45 10.68 34.03
C THR A 198 -24.94 9.85 35.21
N THR A 199 -23.63 9.62 35.33
CA THR A 199 -23.06 8.93 36.51
C THR A 199 -23.16 9.77 37.77
N ARG A 200 -23.31 11.09 37.60
CA ARG A 200 -23.55 12.07 38.67
C ARG A 200 -25.01 12.52 38.77
N TYR A 201 -25.92 11.81 38.10
CA TYR A 201 -27.35 12.13 38.02
C TYR A 201 -27.64 13.53 37.46
N LEU A 202 -26.73 14.06 36.64
CA LEU A 202 -26.93 15.36 36.00
C LEU A 202 -27.85 15.21 34.79
N TYR A 203 -28.78 16.14 34.64
CA TYR A 203 -29.66 16.25 33.48
C TYR A 203 -29.60 17.66 32.89
N CYS A 204 -30.08 17.81 31.65
CA CYS A 204 -30.05 19.11 30.99
C CYS A 204 -31.24 19.96 31.44
N ASN A 205 -30.96 21.02 32.20
CA ASN A 205 -31.97 21.96 32.66
C ASN A 205 -32.08 23.16 31.71
N PHE A 206 -33.23 23.27 31.03
CA PHE A 206 -33.50 24.30 30.01
C PHE A 206 -33.97 25.65 30.55
N VAL A 207 -34.12 25.81 31.87
CA VAL A 207 -34.76 27.00 32.46
C VAL A 207 -33.99 28.30 32.17
N VAL A 208 -32.68 28.23 31.89
CA VAL A 208 -31.87 29.41 31.55
C VAL A 208 -30.77 29.07 30.53
N GLY A 209 -31.12 28.60 29.33
CA GLY A 209 -30.12 28.38 28.26
C GLY A 209 -29.41 27.01 28.26
N GLY A 210 -29.96 26.02 28.97
CA GLY A 210 -29.51 24.63 28.92
C GLY A 210 -28.20 24.41 29.67
N TYR A 211 -28.27 24.03 30.95
CA TYR A 211 -27.10 23.65 31.74
C TYR A 211 -27.30 22.33 32.47
N CYS A 212 -26.23 21.55 32.59
CA CYS A 212 -26.21 20.32 33.38
C CYS A 212 -26.39 20.64 34.87
N ARG A 213 -27.43 20.09 35.49
CA ARG A 213 -27.82 20.33 36.89
C ARG A 213 -28.06 19.04 37.63
#